data_AF-A0AAJ1AXB2-F1
#
_entry.id   AF-A0AAJ1AXB2-F1
#
_cell.length_a   1.000
_cell.length_b   1.000
_cell.length_c   1.000
_cell.angle_alpha   90.00
_cell.angle_beta   90.00
_cell.angle_gamma   90.00
#
_symmetry.space_group_name_H-M   'P 1'
#
loop_
_entity.id
_entity.type
_entity.pdbx_description
1 polymer ?
#
loop_
_entity_poly.entity_id
_entity_poly.type
_entity_poly.pdbx_seq_one_letter_code
_entity_poly.pdbx_strand_id
1 'polypeptide(L)'
;MTVSEKIKVKDVTTHSKNDKDRKPRIVELEVCGIKFRVHRYIHIPGTWFLSCNEFNIDKEDMKTDDLKEAIHNARAFLVGYLDAMIIQLQSASKILQESEEIEI
;
A
#
# COMPACT_ATOMS: atom_id res chain seq x y z
N MET A 1 -17.40 1.86 -17.56
CA MET A 1 -16.52 3.04 -17.66
C MET A 1 -15.14 2.61 -17.24
N THR A 2 -14.20 2.47 -18.18
CA THR A 2 -12.81 2.11 -17.87
C THR A 2 -12.11 3.40 -17.47
N VAL A 3 -11.96 3.62 -16.16
CA VAL A 3 -11.21 4.75 -15.63
C VAL A 3 -9.73 4.48 -15.89
N SER A 4 -9.18 5.07 -16.97
CA SER A 4 -7.73 5.07 -17.24
C SER A 4 -7.05 6.17 -16.41
N GLU A 5 -7.24 6.11 -15.09
CA GLU A 5 -6.54 7.00 -14.18
C GLU A 5 -5.13 6.46 -13.98
N LYS A 6 -4.14 7.25 -14.39
CA LYS A 6 -2.74 6.97 -14.08
C LYS A 6 -2.50 7.26 -12.61
N ILE A 7 -2.11 6.25 -11.84
CA ILE A 7 -1.65 6.43 -10.47
C ILE A 7 -0.36 7.25 -10.51
N LYS A 8 -0.34 8.39 -9.82
CA LYS A 8 0.87 9.20 -9.67
C LYS A 8 1.73 8.59 -8.57
N VAL A 9 2.97 8.27 -8.92
CA VAL A 9 4.00 7.87 -7.96
C VAL A 9 4.89 9.07 -7.67
N LYS A 10 5.06 9.41 -6.40
CA LYS A 10 5.89 10.53 -5.95
C LYS A 10 7.07 10.01 -5.13
N ASP A 11 8.29 10.43 -5.46
CA ASP A 11 9.42 10.25 -4.56
C ASP A 11 9.28 11.20 -3.36
N VAL A 12 9.25 10.63 -2.16
CA VAL A 12 9.13 11.37 -0.89
C VAL A 12 10.37 11.14 0.00
N THR A 13 11.45 10.63 -0.60
CA THR A 13 12.71 10.39 0.09
C THR A 13 13.28 11.70 0.63
N THR A 14 13.57 11.74 1.92
CA THR A 14 14.31 12.84 2.51
C THR A 14 15.80 12.59 2.33
N HIS A 15 16.46 13.43 1.55
CA HIS A 15 17.90 13.37 1.33
C HIS A 15 18.64 14.30 2.28
N SER A 16 19.75 13.84 2.83
CA SER A 16 20.68 14.73 3.52
C SER A 16 21.45 15.56 2.49
N LYS A 17 21.98 16.72 2.89
CA LYS A 17 22.80 17.57 2.01
C LYS A 17 24.05 16.85 1.48
N ASN A 18 24.51 15.81 2.17
CA ASN A 18 25.69 15.03 1.82
C ASN A 18 25.37 13.78 0.97
N ASP A 19 24.09 13.50 0.71
CA ASP A 19 23.67 12.40 -0.16
C ASP A 19 23.93 12.77 -1.63
N LYS A 20 25.02 12.24 -2.19
CA LYS A 20 25.46 12.51 -3.57
C LYS A 20 24.68 11.71 -4.61
N ASP A 21 24.14 10.55 -4.22
CA ASP A 21 23.47 9.62 -5.13
C ASP A 21 21.98 9.96 -5.31
N ARG A 22 21.34 10.52 -4.27
CA ARG A 22 19.93 10.95 -4.27
C ARG A 22 18.96 9.93 -4.87
N LYS A 23 19.22 8.65 -4.65
CA LYS A 23 18.37 7.56 -5.14
C LYS A 23 17.08 7.47 -4.30
N PRO A 24 15.91 7.24 -4.93
CA PRO A 24 14.68 7.04 -4.19
C PRO A 24 14.81 5.89 -3.20
N ARG A 25 14.40 6.13 -1.96
CA ARG A 25 14.26 5.13 -0.88
C ARG A 25 12.81 4.99 -0.43
N ILE A 26 11.96 5.97 -0.71
CA ILE A 26 10.54 5.97 -0.36
C ILE A 26 9.78 6.59 -1.52
N VAL A 27 8.87 5.83 -2.11
CA VAL A 27 7.88 6.34 -3.05
C VAL A 27 6.48 6.22 -2.47
N GLU A 28 5.65 7.20 -2.74
CA GLU A 28 4.26 7.29 -2.29
C GLU A 28 3.32 7.19 -3.49
N LEU A 29 2.30 6.35 -3.36
CA LEU A 29 1.17 6.25 -4.28
C LEU A 29 -0.07 6.75 -3.54
N GLU A 30 -0.78 7.70 -4.13
CA GLU A 30 -2.04 8.20 -3.57
C GLU A 30 -3.21 7.75 -4.46
N VAL A 31 -4.16 7.02 -3.88
CA VAL A 31 -5.37 6.53 -4.56
C VAL A 31 -6.56 6.83 -3.68
N CYS A 32 -7.53 7.59 -4.21
CA CYS A 32 -8.74 7.99 -3.47
C CYS A 32 -8.44 8.63 -2.09
N GLY A 33 -7.35 9.39 -1.98
CA GLY A 33 -6.91 10.03 -0.74
C GLY A 33 -6.16 9.12 0.25
N ILE A 34 -5.97 7.84 -0.08
CA ILE A 34 -5.21 6.87 0.73
C ILE A 34 -3.77 6.81 0.22
N LYS A 35 -2.81 6.89 1.15
CA LYS A 35 -1.38 6.92 0.84
C LYS A 35 -0.70 5.59 1.13
N PHE A 36 -0.15 5.00 0.09
CA PHE A 36 0.65 3.78 0.16
C PHE A 36 2.11 4.11 -0.04
N ARG A 37 2.99 3.56 0.80
CA ARG A 37 4.42 3.82 0.73
C ARG A 37 5.20 2.57 0.41
N VAL A 38 5.92 2.59 -0.72
CA VAL A 38 6.90 1.57 -1.08
C VAL A 38 8.29 2.10 -0.70
N HIS A 39 8.97 1.44 0.23
CA HIS A 39 10.20 1.96 0.83
C HIS A 39 11.27 0.90 1.07
N ARG A 40 12.53 1.34 1.12
CA ARG A 40 13.69 0.53 1.46
C ARG A 40 14.24 0.91 2.83
N TYR A 41 14.56 -0.11 3.64
CA TYR A 41 15.32 0.07 4.88
C TYR A 41 16.81 -0.09 4.60
N ILE A 42 17.62 0.83 5.12
CA ILE A 42 19.08 0.79 4.95
C ILE A 42 19.68 -0.49 5.57
N HIS A 43 19.09 -0.96 6.67
CA HIS A 43 19.56 -2.14 7.40
C HIS A 43 19.03 -3.47 6.84
N ILE A 44 18.12 -3.43 5.86
CA ILE A 44 17.52 -4.63 5.25
C ILE A 44 17.60 -4.45 3.73
N PRO A 45 18.78 -4.70 3.12
CA PRO A 45 18.98 -4.55 1.69
C PRO A 45 18.31 -5.69 0.92
N GLY A 46 18.15 -5.51 -0.39
CA GLY A 46 17.71 -6.56 -1.32
C GLY A 46 16.20 -6.72 -1.45
N THR A 47 15.40 -5.90 -0.75
CA THR A 47 13.96 -5.84 -0.99
C THR A 47 13.35 -4.48 -0.69
N TRP A 48 12.19 -4.23 -1.28
CA TRP A 48 11.31 -3.11 -0.97
C TRP A 48 10.14 -3.57 -0.10
N PHE A 49 9.59 -2.64 0.68
CA PHE A 49 8.48 -2.90 1.59
C PHE A 49 7.30 -1.99 1.31
N LEU A 50 6.09 -2.51 1.43
CA LEU A 50 4.85 -1.74 1.39
C LEU A 50 4.37 -1.45 2.81
N SER A 51 3.93 -0.21 3.04
CA SER A 51 3.17 0.15 4.25
C SER A 51 2.04 1.12 3.96
N CYS A 52 0.98 1.03 4.75
CA CYS A 52 -0.21 1.87 4.72
C CYS A 52 -0.80 1.90 6.13
N ASN A 53 -0.78 3.07 6.77
CA ASN A 53 -1.22 3.20 8.16
C ASN A 53 -2.73 3.01 8.30
N GLU A 54 -3.49 3.52 7.34
CA GLU A 54 -4.94 3.48 7.26
C GLU A 54 -5.47 2.03 7.23
N PHE A 55 -4.68 1.10 6.70
CA PHE A 55 -5.01 -0.32 6.63
C PHE A 55 -4.16 -1.20 7.54
N ASN A 56 -3.38 -0.61 8.45
CA ASN A 56 -2.49 -1.33 9.34
C ASN A 56 -1.56 -2.32 8.60
N ILE A 57 -1.12 -1.95 7.40
CA ILE A 57 -0.12 -2.70 6.63
C ILE A 57 1.24 -2.14 7.05
N ASP A 58 2.04 -2.95 7.75
CA ASP A 58 3.40 -2.60 8.15
C ASP A 58 4.40 -3.57 7.52
N LYS A 59 5.37 -3.02 6.79
CA LYS A 59 6.52 -3.73 6.19
C LYS A 59 6.17 -5.03 5.44
N GLU A 60 5.13 -5.00 4.60
CA GLU A 60 4.88 -6.13 3.70
C GLU A 60 6.01 -6.23 2.67
N ASP A 61 6.64 -7.40 2.53
CA ASP A 61 7.82 -7.60 1.68
C ASP A 61 7.43 -7.76 0.20
N MET A 62 7.97 -6.91 -0.67
CA MET A 62 7.72 -6.93 -2.12
C MET A 62 8.61 -7.92 -2.89
N LYS A 63 9.54 -8.60 -2.20
CA LYS A 63 10.37 -9.71 -2.69
C LYS A 63 11.20 -9.38 -3.94
N THR A 64 11.61 -8.11 -4.07
CA THR A 64 12.42 -7.63 -5.20
C THR A 64 13.18 -6.37 -4.80
N ASP A 65 14.38 -6.18 -5.36
CA ASP A 65 15.19 -4.97 -5.20
C ASP A 65 14.95 -3.92 -6.32
N ASP A 66 14.22 -4.29 -7.38
CA ASP A 66 13.85 -3.36 -8.45
C ASP A 66 12.62 -2.53 -8.04
N LEU A 67 12.73 -1.19 -8.14
CA LEU A 67 11.65 -0.29 -7.75
C LEU A 67 10.38 -0.46 -8.60
N LYS A 68 10.53 -0.69 -9.91
CA LYS A 68 9.36 -0.80 -10.79
C LYS A 68 8.62 -2.10 -10.52
N GLU A 69 9.35 -3.18 -10.32
CA GLU A 69 8.81 -4.47 -9.90
C GLU A 69 8.17 -4.37 -8.50
N ALA A 70 8.81 -3.68 -7.55
CA ALA A 70 8.24 -3.46 -6.22
C ALA A 70 6.92 -2.68 -6.27
N ILE A 71 6.83 -1.63 -7.08
CA ILE A 71 5.56 -0.89 -7.30
C ILE A 71 4.50 -1.80 -7.93
N HIS A 72 4.90 -2.67 -8.88
CA HIS A 72 4.00 -3.63 -9.49
C HIS A 72 3.46 -4.64 -8.47
N ASN A 73 4.34 -5.23 -7.67
CA ASN A 73 4.01 -6.19 -6.62
C ASN A 73 3.13 -5.54 -5.54
N ALA A 74 3.46 -4.30 -5.13
CA ALA A 74 2.65 -3.52 -4.19
C ALA A 74 1.23 -3.31 -4.73
N ARG A 75 1.08 -2.94 -6.00
CA ARG A 75 -0.24 -2.78 -6.62
C ARG A 75 -1.01 -4.10 -6.63
N ALA A 76 -0.39 -5.21 -7.02
CA ALA A 76 -1.04 -6.52 -7.03
C ALA A 76 -1.51 -6.93 -5.63
N PHE A 77 -0.64 -6.75 -4.62
CA PHE A 77 -0.96 -6.99 -3.22
C PHE A 77 -2.16 -6.14 -2.76
N LEU A 78 -2.12 -4.83 -3.02
CA LEU A 78 -3.16 -3.89 -2.59
C LEU A 78 -4.53 -4.21 -3.21
N VAL A 79 -4.57 -4.60 -4.48
CA VAL A 79 -5.84 -5.03 -5.11
C VAL A 79 -6.42 -6.22 -4.36
N GLY A 80 -5.62 -7.27 -4.12
CA GLY A 80 -6.09 -8.45 -3.37
C GLY A 80 -6.52 -8.13 -1.94
N TYR A 81 -5.77 -7.26 -1.25
CA TYR A 81 -6.11 -6.80 0.10
C TYR A 81 -7.45 -6.05 0.13
N LEU A 82 -7.65 -5.10 -0.80
CA LEU A 82 -8.87 -4.30 -0.89
C LEU A 82 -10.08 -5.16 -1.23
N ASP A 83 -9.94 -6.12 -2.17
CA ASP A 83 -11.03 -7.04 -2.54
C ASP A 83 -11.47 -7.89 -1.34
N ALA A 84 -10.52 -8.43 -0.57
CA ALA A 84 -10.83 -9.19 0.65
C ALA A 84 -11.55 -8.31 1.70
N MET A 85 -11.10 -7.07 1.87
CA MET A 85 -11.71 -6.13 2.81
C MET A 85 -13.12 -5.72 2.36
N ILE A 86 -13.36 -5.52 1.06
CA ILE A 86 -14.70 -5.24 0.51
C ILE A 86 -15.65 -6.38 0.85
N ILE A 87 -15.24 -7.63 0.64
CA ILE A 87 -16.04 -8.82 0.95
C ILE A 87 -16.39 -8.82 2.45
N GLN A 88 -15.40 -8.64 3.32
CA GLN A 88 -15.61 -8.62 4.77
C GLN A 88 -16.60 -7.53 5.20
N LEU A 89 -16.45 -6.31 4.68
CA LEU A 89 -17.33 -5.19 5.01
C LEU A 89 -18.76 -5.40 4.48
N GLN A 90 -18.92 -5.96 3.29
CA GLN A 90 -20.23 -6.31 2.75
C GLN A 90 -20.92 -7.39 3.60
N SER A 91 -20.19 -8.42 4.02
CA SER A 91 -20.72 -9.45 4.93
C SER A 91 -21.14 -8.86 6.27
N ALA A 92 -20.29 -8.02 6.87
CA ALA A 92 -20.61 -7.34 8.13
C ALA A 92 -21.86 -6.45 8.01
N SER A 93 -21.96 -5.66 6.93
CA SER A 93 -23.13 -4.83 6.66
C SER A 93 -24.41 -5.66 6.54
N LYS A 94 -24.34 -6.81 5.86
CA LYS A 94 -25.50 -7.70 5.70
C LYS A 94 -25.97 -8.28 7.03
N ILE A 95 -25.03 -8.79 7.83
CA ILE A 95 -25.35 -9.34 9.15
C ILE A 95 -26.03 -8.28 10.02
N LEU A 96 -25.49 -7.05 10.06
CA LEU A 96 -26.08 -5.96 10.85
C LEU A 96 -27.48 -5.54 10.38
N GLN A 97 -27.81 -5.72 9.10
CA GLN A 97 -29.14 -5.41 8.56
C GLN A 97 -30.18 -6.50 8.86
N GLU A 98 -29.75 -7.76 8.89
CA GLU A 98 -30.60 -8.94 9.08
C GLU A 98 -30.71 -9.38 10.54
N SER A 99 -29.88 -8.82 11.44
CA SER A 99 -29.89 -9.15 12.85
C SER A 99 -31.08 -8.47 13.55
N GLU A 100 -32.06 -9.27 13.98
CA GLU A 100 -33.24 -8.81 14.73
C GLU A 100 -33.01 -8.76 16.25
N GLU A 101 -32.03 -9.52 16.75
CA GLU A 101 -31.64 -9.56 18.17
C GLU A 101 -30.13 -9.40 18.31
N ILE A 102 -29.69 -8.52 19.22
CA ILE A 102 -28.29 -8.35 19.62
C ILE A 102 -28.15 -8.99 21.00
N GLU A 103 -27.47 -10.13 21.09
CA GLU A 103 -27.11 -10.73 22.38
C GLU A 103 -26.06 -9.85 23.09
N ILE A 104 -26.27 -9.56 24.38
CA ILE A 104 -25.42 -8.72 25.24
C ILE A 104 -24.69 -9.58 26.26
#